data_AF-A0A0G2FDB8-F1
#
_entry.id   AF-A0A0G2FDB8-F1
#
_cell.length_a   1.000
_cell.length_b   1.000
_cell.length_c   1.000
_cell.angle_alpha   90.00
_cell.angle_beta   90.00
_cell.angle_gamma   90.00
#
_symmetry.space_group_name_H-M   'P 1'
#
loop_
_entity.id
_entity.type
_entity.pdbx_description
1 polymer ?
#
loop_
_entity_poly.entity_id
_entity_poly.type
_entity_poly.pdbx_seq_one_letter_code
_entity_poly.pdbx_strand_id
1 'polypeptide(L)'
;MFCTCRQGDYDSYLIRQFVPRSAQNAYDALRTLNLELARLPETVSNPTIGLMRMQFWRDSINKTFAGNPPKEPISILLHKAVTDLAERTGSSSSASSMKFWLLRFINTREKHMDNRPFSDLAALEDYAENTYATLMYMTLAAMDVRSVHMDHLASHIGKACGIVATLRGVPVLAAPPRPVHTPGGMEAGNSRSQALLLPLDVMAEVNLREEDVFRHGPNAEGLQDAIFKVATRANDHLITAREMLRNISQGSDPGHEYEHAGEVEHTYGEEGDTTQRHVKRGFGVLLEAVPAGDYLERIEKANFDPFQVRNSWKLPWRIWQALRKQQI
;
A
#
# COMPACT_ATOMS: atom_id res chain seq x y z
N MET A 1 -16.06 0.44 9.39
CA MET A 1 -14.76 0.90 8.89
C MET A 1 -13.63 0.70 9.91
N PHE A 2 -13.69 1.27 11.12
CA PHE A 2 -12.65 1.07 12.16
C PHE A 2 -12.38 -0.40 12.51
N CYS A 3 -13.42 -1.21 12.68
CA CYS A 3 -13.26 -2.64 12.95
C CYS A 3 -12.62 -3.39 11.77
N THR A 4 -12.91 -2.97 10.54
CA THR A 4 -12.39 -3.60 9.30
C THR A 4 -10.88 -3.39 9.18
N CYS A 5 -10.38 -2.17 9.38
CA CYS A 5 -8.93 -1.93 9.40
C CYS A 5 -8.28 -2.61 10.62
N ARG A 6 -8.88 -2.56 11.81
CA ARG A 6 -8.31 -3.23 12.99
C ARG A 6 -8.11 -4.75 12.80
N GLN A 7 -8.99 -5.41 12.04
CA GLN A 7 -8.92 -6.85 11.79
C GLN A 7 -8.13 -7.20 10.51
N GLY A 8 -8.17 -6.34 9.48
CA GLY A 8 -7.57 -6.61 8.17
C GLY A 8 -6.26 -5.86 7.87
N ASP A 9 -5.92 -4.82 8.63
CA ASP A 9 -4.75 -3.95 8.46
C ASP A 9 -4.39 -3.28 9.79
N TYR A 10 -3.84 -4.09 10.70
CA TYR A 10 -3.48 -3.63 12.05
C TYR A 10 -2.43 -2.52 12.03
N ASP A 11 -1.50 -2.58 11.07
CA ASP A 11 -0.46 -1.57 10.83
C ASP A 11 -1.10 -0.18 10.63
N SER A 12 -2.06 -0.09 9.72
CA SER A 12 -2.79 1.16 9.44
C SER A 12 -3.62 1.63 10.63
N TYR A 13 -4.22 0.70 11.36
CA TYR A 13 -4.99 1.04 12.56
C TYR A 13 -4.11 1.75 13.61
N LEU A 14 -2.84 1.33 13.76
CA LEU A 14 -1.88 2.00 14.64
C LEU A 14 -1.46 3.37 14.08
N ILE A 15 -1.09 3.42 12.79
CA ILE A 15 -0.59 4.64 12.14
C ILE A 15 -1.65 5.74 12.11
N ARG A 16 -2.92 5.38 11.91
CA ARG A 16 -4.07 6.29 11.90
C ARG A 16 -4.08 7.27 13.09
N GLN A 17 -3.59 6.84 14.25
CA GLN A 17 -3.55 7.67 15.46
C GLN A 17 -2.66 8.91 15.31
N PHE A 18 -1.70 8.85 14.39
CA PHE A 18 -0.72 9.90 14.11
C PHE A 18 -1.04 10.69 12.84
N VAL A 19 -2.10 10.31 12.11
CA VAL A 19 -2.67 11.11 11.04
C VAL A 19 -3.54 12.23 11.66
N PRO A 20 -3.38 13.50 11.26
CA PRO A 20 -4.18 14.60 11.80
C PRO A 20 -5.68 14.35 11.64
N ARG A 21 -6.48 14.76 12.63
CA ARG A 21 -7.94 14.56 12.64
C ARG A 21 -8.62 15.00 11.34
N SER A 22 -8.14 16.07 10.74
CA SER A 22 -8.66 16.61 9.48
C SER A 22 -8.48 15.70 8.26
N ALA A 23 -7.54 14.74 8.32
CA ALA A 23 -7.26 13.80 7.24
C ALA A 23 -7.64 12.36 7.59
N GLN A 24 -8.08 12.09 8.82
CA GLN A 24 -8.44 10.73 9.25
C GLN A 24 -9.58 10.12 8.43
N ASN A 25 -10.59 10.92 8.04
CA ASN A 25 -11.68 10.40 7.17
C ASN A 25 -11.15 9.95 5.81
N ALA A 26 -10.24 10.70 5.19
CA ALA A 26 -9.59 10.28 3.95
C ALA A 26 -8.78 9.01 4.18
N TYR A 27 -7.91 9.00 5.20
CA TYR A 27 -7.07 7.84 5.52
C TYR A 27 -7.90 6.56 5.75
N ASP A 28 -8.94 6.65 6.58
CA ASP A 28 -9.84 5.52 6.88
C ASP A 28 -10.51 4.99 5.60
N ALA A 29 -10.99 5.88 4.74
CA ALA A 29 -11.62 5.52 3.47
C ALA A 29 -10.63 4.88 2.49
N LEU A 30 -9.45 5.47 2.33
CA LEU A 30 -8.38 4.97 1.46
C LEU A 30 -7.89 3.59 1.89
N ARG A 31 -7.59 3.39 3.18
CA ARG A 31 -7.11 2.08 3.70
C ARG A 31 -8.19 1.01 3.62
N THR A 32 -9.45 1.36 3.85
CA THR A 32 -10.55 0.40 3.72
C THR A 32 -10.78 0.01 2.26
N LEU A 33 -10.78 0.98 1.34
CA LEU A 33 -10.88 0.69 -0.09
C LEU A 33 -9.71 -0.21 -0.54
N ASN A 34 -8.49 0.07 -0.05
CA ASN A 34 -7.35 -0.78 -0.33
C ASN A 34 -7.57 -2.24 0.08
N LEU A 35 -8.07 -2.46 1.30
CA LEU A 35 -8.39 -3.79 1.79
C LEU A 35 -9.50 -4.48 0.99
N GLU A 36 -10.50 -3.73 0.55
CA GLU A 36 -11.57 -4.30 -0.26
C GLU A 36 -11.05 -4.72 -1.64
N LEU A 37 -10.34 -3.84 -2.35
CA LEU A 37 -9.83 -4.11 -3.69
C LEU A 37 -8.74 -5.20 -3.68
N ALA A 38 -7.84 -5.20 -2.69
CA ALA A 38 -6.78 -6.21 -2.59
C ALA A 38 -7.31 -7.64 -2.40
N ARG A 39 -8.49 -7.79 -1.76
CA ARG A 39 -9.12 -9.10 -1.53
C ARG A 39 -10.09 -9.53 -2.63
N LEU A 40 -10.37 -8.68 -3.62
CA LEU A 40 -11.29 -9.02 -4.71
C LEU A 40 -10.86 -10.29 -5.47
N PRO A 41 -9.57 -10.48 -5.84
CA PRO A 41 -9.14 -11.70 -6.53
C PRO A 41 -9.40 -12.98 -5.73
N GLU A 42 -9.43 -12.87 -4.40
CA GLU A 42 -9.64 -14.01 -3.51
C GLU A 42 -11.12 -14.28 -3.20
N THR A 43 -11.96 -13.26 -3.31
CA THR A 43 -13.37 -13.31 -2.90
C THR A 43 -14.34 -13.46 -4.07
N VAL A 44 -13.86 -13.32 -5.31
CA VAL A 44 -14.69 -13.36 -6.51
C VAL A 44 -14.21 -14.46 -7.45
N SER A 45 -15.00 -15.53 -7.58
CA SER A 45 -14.68 -16.65 -8.48
C SER A 45 -15.11 -16.44 -9.93
N ASN A 46 -15.99 -15.47 -10.21
CA ASN A 46 -16.46 -15.15 -11.56
C ASN A 46 -15.84 -13.82 -12.04
N PRO A 47 -14.98 -13.82 -13.07
CA PRO A 47 -14.31 -12.62 -13.57
C PRO A 47 -15.28 -11.47 -13.90
N THR A 48 -16.46 -11.76 -14.45
CA THR A 48 -17.48 -10.76 -14.76
C THR A 48 -18.00 -10.05 -13.51
N ILE A 49 -18.21 -10.79 -12.41
CA ILE A 49 -18.59 -10.19 -11.12
C ILE A 49 -17.46 -9.30 -10.59
N GLY A 50 -16.22 -9.70 -10.82
CA GLY A 50 -15.04 -8.92 -10.46
C GLY A 50 -15.02 -7.57 -11.16
N LEU A 51 -15.16 -7.59 -12.49
CA LEU A 51 -15.26 -6.38 -13.32
C LEU A 51 -16.44 -5.49 -12.92
N MET A 52 -17.61 -6.07 -12.62
CA MET A 52 -18.76 -5.32 -12.13
C MET A 52 -18.46 -4.60 -10.80
N ARG A 53 -17.73 -5.23 -9.88
CA ARG A 53 -17.32 -4.59 -8.61
C ARG A 53 -16.30 -3.47 -8.83
N MET A 54 -15.34 -3.65 -9.74
CA MET A 54 -14.40 -2.58 -10.09
C MET A 54 -15.12 -1.39 -10.73
N GLN A 55 -16.07 -1.66 -11.63
CA GLN A 55 -16.89 -0.62 -12.24
C GLN A 55 -17.75 0.11 -11.21
N PHE A 56 -18.35 -0.62 -10.26
CA PHE A 56 -19.06 -0.01 -9.15
C PHE A 56 -18.18 0.99 -8.38
N TRP A 57 -16.92 0.64 -8.10
CA TRP A 57 -15.99 1.54 -7.42
C TRP A 57 -15.65 2.76 -8.26
N ARG A 58 -15.38 2.61 -9.56
CA ARG A 58 -15.15 3.76 -10.46
C ARG A 58 -16.33 4.72 -10.47
N ASP A 59 -17.54 4.20 -10.61
CA ASP A 59 -18.76 5.00 -10.66
C ASP A 59 -19.01 5.70 -9.31
N SER A 60 -18.77 4.99 -8.20
CA SER A 60 -18.93 5.53 -6.85
C SER A 60 -17.94 6.66 -6.58
N ILE A 61 -16.67 6.52 -6.97
CA ILE A 61 -15.67 7.59 -6.88
C ILE A 61 -16.07 8.76 -7.77
N ASN A 62 -16.46 8.53 -9.03
CA ASN A 62 -16.88 9.61 -9.92
C ASN A 62 -18.07 10.42 -9.36
N LYS A 63 -19.10 9.74 -8.83
CA LYS A 63 -20.26 10.37 -8.19
C LYS A 63 -19.89 11.11 -6.91
N THR A 64 -19.01 10.53 -6.09
CA THR A 64 -18.49 11.13 -4.85
C THR A 64 -17.83 12.47 -5.13
N PHE A 65 -16.89 12.52 -6.09
CA PHE A 65 -16.19 13.76 -6.44
C PHE A 65 -17.05 14.73 -7.27
N ALA A 66 -18.21 14.30 -7.77
CA ALA A 66 -19.22 15.16 -8.37
C ALA A 66 -20.24 15.73 -7.35
N GLY A 67 -20.03 15.51 -6.05
CA GLY A 67 -20.90 16.02 -4.99
C GLY A 67 -22.16 15.18 -4.74
N ASN A 68 -22.24 13.96 -5.28
CA ASN A 68 -23.39 13.06 -5.11
C ASN A 68 -22.93 11.67 -4.63
N PRO A 69 -22.33 11.56 -3.43
CA PRO A 69 -21.78 10.31 -2.95
C PRO A 69 -22.90 9.26 -2.75
N PRO A 70 -22.73 8.02 -3.21
CA PRO A 70 -23.66 6.95 -2.86
C PRO A 70 -23.68 6.71 -1.34
N LYS A 71 -24.73 6.04 -0.84
CA LYS A 71 -24.89 5.66 0.58
C LYS A 71 -23.98 4.48 0.97
N GLU A 72 -22.72 4.56 0.58
CA GLU A 72 -21.67 3.60 0.84
C GLU A 72 -20.62 4.29 1.76
N PRO A 73 -20.20 3.67 2.88
CA PRO A 73 -19.37 4.33 3.89
C PRO A 73 -18.05 4.95 3.40
N ILE A 74 -17.32 4.30 2.49
CA ILE A 74 -16.07 4.83 1.90
C ILE A 74 -16.37 6.11 1.14
N SER A 75 -17.40 6.10 0.30
CA SER A 75 -17.85 7.22 -0.52
C SER A 75 -18.28 8.42 0.34
N ILE A 76 -19.02 8.17 1.42
CA ILE A 76 -19.44 9.21 2.38
C ILE A 76 -18.22 9.87 3.04
N LEU A 77 -17.24 9.07 3.49
CA LEU A 77 -16.05 9.57 4.16
C LEU A 77 -15.12 10.32 3.21
N LEU A 78 -14.95 9.83 1.98
CA LEU A 78 -14.20 10.53 0.93
C LEU A 78 -14.84 11.87 0.60
N HIS A 79 -16.17 11.91 0.39
CA HIS A 79 -16.87 13.16 0.15
C HIS A 79 -16.63 14.14 1.29
N LYS A 80 -16.85 13.71 2.54
CA LYS A 80 -16.62 14.56 3.71
C LYS A 80 -15.18 15.08 3.74
N ALA A 81 -14.18 14.23 3.53
CA ALA A 81 -12.78 14.64 3.54
C ALA A 81 -12.47 15.67 2.46
N VAL A 82 -13.02 15.50 1.25
CA VAL A 82 -12.84 16.44 0.13
C VAL A 82 -13.53 17.77 0.39
N THR A 83 -14.77 17.77 0.91
CA THR A 83 -15.50 18.99 1.29
C THR A 83 -14.76 19.74 2.40
N ASP A 84 -14.41 19.05 3.49
CA ASP A 84 -13.68 19.64 4.63
C ASP A 84 -12.30 20.17 4.19
N LEU A 85 -11.66 19.59 3.17
CA LEU A 85 -10.40 20.07 2.61
C LEU A 85 -10.59 21.33 1.77
N ALA A 86 -11.60 21.36 0.90
CA ALA A 86 -11.92 22.51 0.07
C ALA A 86 -12.29 23.73 0.93
N GLU A 87 -13.07 23.54 1.99
CA GLU A 87 -13.42 24.61 2.95
C GLU A 87 -12.18 25.18 3.66
N ARG A 88 -11.23 24.32 4.06
CA ARG A 88 -10.01 24.76 4.77
C ARG A 88 -8.99 25.46 3.88
N THR A 89 -8.91 25.07 2.61
CA THR A 89 -7.88 25.56 1.68
C THR A 89 -8.38 26.62 0.70
N GLY A 90 -9.71 26.77 0.57
CA GLY A 90 -10.31 27.62 -0.46
C GLY A 90 -10.02 27.13 -1.89
N SER A 91 -9.58 25.88 -2.06
CA SER A 91 -9.11 25.34 -3.34
C SER A 91 -9.60 23.92 -3.56
N SER A 92 -9.97 23.62 -4.81
CA SER A 92 -10.37 22.27 -5.24
C SER A 92 -9.23 21.48 -5.88
N SER A 93 -8.00 22.01 -5.96
CA SER A 93 -6.89 21.35 -6.68
C SER A 93 -6.51 20.00 -6.06
N SER A 94 -6.44 19.93 -4.72
CA SER A 94 -6.16 18.69 -4.00
C SER A 94 -7.25 17.64 -4.20
N ALA A 95 -8.51 18.05 -4.37
CA ALA A 95 -9.62 17.14 -4.65
C ALA A 95 -9.48 16.50 -6.04
N SER A 96 -9.13 17.29 -7.05
CA SER A 96 -8.90 16.80 -8.42
C SER A 96 -7.72 15.81 -8.46
N SER A 97 -6.61 16.15 -7.81
CA SER A 97 -5.44 15.28 -7.68
C SER A 97 -5.82 13.95 -6.99
N MET A 98 -6.50 14.00 -5.84
CA MET A 98 -6.99 12.80 -5.16
C MET A 98 -7.89 11.93 -6.02
N LYS A 99 -8.81 12.53 -6.79
CA LYS A 99 -9.70 11.78 -7.70
C LYS A 99 -8.90 11.01 -8.74
N PHE A 100 -7.92 11.67 -9.35
CA PHE A 100 -7.07 11.04 -10.36
C PHE A 100 -6.32 9.84 -9.78
N TRP A 101 -5.63 10.03 -8.66
CA TRP A 101 -4.88 9.00 -7.97
C TRP A 101 -5.79 7.82 -7.55
N LEU A 102 -7.01 8.08 -7.09
CA LEU A 102 -7.99 7.04 -6.78
C LEU A 102 -8.40 6.21 -8.01
N LEU A 103 -8.65 6.86 -9.15
CA LEU A 103 -9.01 6.16 -10.38
C LEU A 103 -7.84 5.36 -10.94
N ARG A 104 -6.62 5.91 -10.89
CA ARG A 104 -5.38 5.20 -11.23
C ARG A 104 -5.20 3.97 -10.35
N PHE A 105 -5.38 4.11 -9.03
CA PHE A 105 -5.34 3.01 -8.07
C PHE A 105 -6.34 1.89 -8.41
N ILE A 106 -7.61 2.23 -8.65
CA ILE A 106 -8.65 1.27 -9.05
C ILE A 106 -8.27 0.56 -10.35
N ASN A 107 -7.80 1.30 -11.36
CA ASN A 107 -7.39 0.73 -12.63
C ASN A 107 -6.21 -0.23 -12.48
N THR A 108 -5.24 0.10 -11.63
CA THR A 108 -4.08 -0.77 -11.35
C THR A 108 -4.51 -2.05 -10.65
N ARG A 109 -5.42 -1.97 -9.67
CA ARG A 109 -5.99 -3.15 -9.01
C ARG A 109 -6.76 -4.03 -9.99
N GLU A 110 -7.51 -3.45 -10.93
CA GLU A 110 -8.25 -4.22 -11.93
C GLU A 110 -7.31 -5.01 -12.85
N LYS A 111 -6.24 -4.36 -13.34
CA LYS A 111 -5.25 -4.98 -14.22
C LYS A 111 -4.56 -6.21 -13.62
N HIS A 112 -4.58 -6.35 -12.30
CA HIS A 112 -3.94 -7.44 -11.55
C HIS A 112 -4.96 -8.36 -10.88
N MET A 113 -6.24 -8.31 -11.28
CA MET A 113 -7.29 -9.15 -10.69
C MET A 113 -7.13 -10.64 -10.98
N ASP A 114 -6.35 -11.00 -12.00
CA ASP A 114 -6.06 -12.37 -12.38
C ASP A 114 -4.94 -13.00 -11.54
N ASN A 115 -4.33 -12.24 -10.61
CA ASN A 115 -3.18 -12.67 -9.80
C ASN A 115 -2.02 -13.21 -10.65
N ARG A 116 -1.81 -12.67 -11.85
CA ARG A 116 -0.63 -13.00 -12.63
C ARG A 116 0.66 -12.57 -11.90
N PRO A 117 1.74 -13.36 -11.95
CA PRO A 117 3.05 -12.95 -11.43
C PRO A 117 3.57 -11.69 -12.13
N PHE A 118 4.48 -10.97 -11.48
CA PHE A 118 5.15 -9.82 -12.08
C PHE A 118 6.26 -10.30 -13.02
N SER A 119 6.47 -9.62 -14.15
CA SER A 119 7.53 -9.99 -15.09
C SER A 119 8.92 -9.89 -14.46
N ASP A 120 9.13 -8.84 -13.68
CA ASP A 120 10.40 -8.47 -13.10
C ASP A 120 10.21 -7.60 -11.84
N LEU A 121 11.31 -7.28 -11.16
CA LEU A 121 11.28 -6.40 -9.98
C LEU A 121 10.72 -5.00 -10.28
N ALA A 122 11.02 -4.45 -11.46
CA ALA A 122 10.53 -3.12 -11.85
C ALA A 122 9.00 -3.11 -12.00
N ALA A 123 8.40 -4.17 -12.57
CA ALA A 123 6.95 -4.33 -12.66
C ALA A 123 6.29 -4.41 -11.27
N LEU A 124 6.94 -5.05 -10.29
CA LEU A 124 6.47 -5.08 -8.91
C LEU A 124 6.58 -3.69 -8.23
N GLU A 125 7.64 -2.94 -8.51
CA GLU A 125 7.81 -1.56 -8.03
C GLU A 125 6.77 -0.62 -8.64
N ASP A 126 6.53 -0.71 -9.94
CA ASP A 126 5.48 0.03 -10.64
C ASP A 126 4.10 -0.27 -10.05
N TYR A 127 3.83 -1.54 -9.76
CA TYR A 127 2.60 -1.91 -9.06
C TYR A 127 2.51 -1.27 -7.67
N ALA A 128 3.61 -1.28 -6.91
CA ALA A 128 3.65 -0.72 -5.56
C ALA A 128 3.53 0.82 -5.55
N GLU A 129 4.12 1.50 -6.53
CA GLU A 129 3.97 2.94 -6.80
C GLU A 129 2.51 3.31 -7.06
N ASN A 130 1.89 2.59 -8.00
CA ASN A 130 0.50 2.81 -8.43
C ASN A 130 -0.55 2.27 -7.43
N THR A 131 -0.11 1.72 -6.30
CA THR A 131 -1.00 1.26 -5.22
C THR A 131 -0.65 1.87 -3.87
N TYR A 132 0.42 1.41 -3.22
CA TYR A 132 0.76 1.82 -1.86
C TYR A 132 1.34 3.24 -1.80
N ALA A 133 2.19 3.66 -2.74
CA ALA A 133 2.66 5.05 -2.78
C ALA A 133 1.52 6.02 -3.10
N THR A 134 0.65 5.64 -4.05
CA THR A 134 -0.55 6.41 -4.39
C THR A 134 -1.46 6.65 -3.17
N LEU A 135 -1.63 5.68 -2.26
CA LEU A 135 -2.36 5.88 -1.00
C LEU A 135 -1.70 6.94 -0.09
N MET A 136 -0.36 6.98 -0.06
CA MET A 136 0.39 7.97 0.69
C MET A 136 0.26 9.37 0.06
N TYR A 137 0.37 9.50 -1.27
CA TYR A 137 0.14 10.78 -1.99
C TYR A 137 -1.23 11.36 -1.69
N MET A 138 -2.28 10.54 -1.77
CA MET A 138 -3.64 10.99 -1.48
C MET A 138 -3.82 11.38 0.00
N THR A 139 -3.13 10.71 0.91
CA THR A 139 -3.14 11.07 2.33
C THR A 139 -2.43 12.41 2.58
N LEU A 140 -1.27 12.64 1.94
CA LEU A 140 -0.55 13.92 1.97
C LEU A 140 -1.40 15.05 1.35
N ALA A 141 -2.06 14.78 0.22
CA ALA A 141 -2.99 15.72 -0.41
C ALA A 141 -4.18 16.07 0.49
N ALA A 142 -4.78 15.10 1.20
CA ALA A 142 -5.84 15.34 2.18
C ALA A 142 -5.37 16.15 3.40
N MET A 143 -4.06 16.13 3.66
CA MET A 143 -3.40 16.95 4.66
C MET A 143 -2.96 18.30 4.12
N ASP A 144 -3.16 18.60 2.83
CA ASP A 144 -2.63 19.78 2.13
C ASP A 144 -1.11 19.93 2.31
N VAL A 145 -0.41 18.81 2.15
CA VAL A 145 1.05 18.76 2.03
C VAL A 145 1.38 18.61 0.55
N ARG A 146 1.96 19.66 -0.04
CA ARG A 146 2.27 19.78 -1.47
C ARG A 146 3.77 19.97 -1.64
N SER A 147 4.54 18.88 -1.62
CA SER A 147 6.00 18.94 -1.61
C SER A 147 6.60 17.78 -2.39
N VAL A 148 7.45 18.10 -3.37
CA VAL A 148 8.21 17.13 -4.17
C VAL A 148 8.95 16.16 -3.27
N HIS A 149 9.59 16.66 -2.22
CA HIS A 149 10.34 15.84 -1.27
C HIS A 149 9.46 14.90 -0.45
N MET A 150 8.24 15.32 -0.09
CA MET A 150 7.31 14.44 0.61
C MET A 150 6.74 13.36 -0.31
N ASP A 151 6.45 13.70 -1.56
CA ASP A 151 6.01 12.74 -2.57
C ASP A 151 7.14 11.76 -2.89
N HIS A 152 8.38 12.24 -3.02
CA HIS A 152 9.53 11.38 -3.27
C HIS A 152 9.83 10.43 -2.08
N LEU A 153 9.71 10.90 -0.83
CA LEU A 153 9.74 10.01 0.34
C LEU A 153 8.60 8.99 0.32
N ALA A 154 7.39 9.43 -0.01
CA ALA A 154 6.22 8.57 -0.10
C ALA A 154 6.32 7.53 -1.22
N SER A 155 6.99 7.83 -2.33
CA SER A 155 7.28 6.88 -3.41
C SER A 155 8.11 5.72 -2.89
N HIS A 156 9.28 5.99 -2.30
CA HIS A 156 10.14 4.94 -1.77
C HIS A 156 9.48 4.12 -0.67
N ILE A 157 8.84 4.78 0.30
CA ILE A 157 8.14 4.08 1.39
C ILE A 157 6.97 3.26 0.84
N GLY A 158 6.20 3.81 -0.09
CA GLY A 158 5.08 3.15 -0.74
C GLY A 158 5.51 1.92 -1.54
N LYS A 159 6.58 2.04 -2.32
CA LYS A 159 7.21 0.91 -3.04
C LYS A 159 7.62 -0.19 -2.07
N ALA A 160 8.33 0.15 -0.99
CA ALA A 160 8.70 -0.82 0.05
C ALA A 160 7.48 -1.49 0.70
N CYS A 161 6.45 -0.73 1.05
CA CYS A 161 5.20 -1.24 1.61
C CYS A 161 4.48 -2.21 0.67
N GLY A 162 4.42 -1.90 -0.62
CA GLY A 162 3.79 -2.76 -1.61
C GLY A 162 4.55 -4.07 -1.83
N ILE A 163 5.88 -4.01 -1.92
CA ILE A 163 6.72 -5.21 -2.00
C ILE A 163 6.55 -6.07 -0.73
N VAL A 164 6.57 -5.46 0.45
CA VAL A 164 6.34 -6.16 1.72
C VAL A 164 4.94 -6.80 1.78
N ALA A 165 3.91 -6.13 1.26
CA ALA A 165 2.57 -6.71 1.19
C ALA A 165 2.53 -7.94 0.25
N THR A 166 3.23 -7.91 -0.87
CA THR A 166 3.40 -9.06 -1.77
C THR A 166 4.07 -10.22 -1.04
N LEU A 167 5.17 -9.97 -0.31
CA LEU A 167 5.86 -10.99 0.49
C LEU A 167 4.98 -11.58 1.59
N ARG A 168 4.21 -10.74 2.30
CA ARG A 168 3.24 -11.17 3.33
C ARG A 168 2.13 -12.04 2.74
N GLY A 169 1.79 -11.81 1.47
CA GLY A 169 0.77 -12.55 0.75
C GLY A 169 1.18 -13.99 0.39
N VAL A 170 2.48 -14.30 0.29
CA VAL A 170 2.96 -15.61 -0.21
C VAL A 170 2.33 -16.80 0.52
N PRO A 171 2.33 -16.89 1.87
CA PRO A 171 1.74 -18.04 2.56
C PRO A 171 0.23 -18.15 2.38
N VAL A 172 -0.44 -17.01 2.17
CA VAL A 172 -1.90 -16.93 2.01
C VAL A 172 -2.31 -17.30 0.58
N LEU A 173 -1.58 -16.81 -0.42
CA LEU A 173 -1.88 -17.02 -1.84
C LEU A 173 -1.42 -18.39 -2.35
N ALA A 174 -0.30 -18.90 -1.83
CA ALA A 174 0.20 -20.23 -2.18
C ALA A 174 -0.54 -21.37 -1.45
N ALA A 175 -1.30 -21.09 -0.39
CA ALA A 175 -2.04 -22.13 0.30
C ALA A 175 -3.19 -22.69 -0.55
N PRO A 176 -3.45 -24.01 -0.51
CA PRO A 176 -4.56 -24.62 -1.23
C PRO A 176 -5.91 -24.06 -0.76
N PRO A 177 -6.89 -23.90 -1.67
CA PRO A 177 -8.20 -23.39 -1.31
C PRO A 177 -8.87 -24.30 -0.27
N ARG A 178 -9.34 -23.69 0.83
CA ARG A 178 -10.07 -24.41 1.88
C ARG A 178 -11.55 -24.55 1.50
N PRO A 179 -12.18 -25.71 1.73
CA PRO A 179 -13.63 -25.87 1.55
C PRO A 179 -14.41 -24.86 2.40
N VAL A 180 -15.45 -24.25 1.82
CA VAL A 180 -16.34 -23.36 2.56
C VAL A 180 -17.43 -24.18 3.21
N HIS A 181 -17.50 -24.16 4.54
CA HIS A 181 -18.59 -24.76 5.29
C HIS A 181 -19.82 -23.86 5.19
N THR A 182 -20.83 -24.29 4.44
CA THR A 182 -22.11 -23.57 4.41
C THR A 182 -22.94 -23.93 5.65
N PRO A 183 -23.85 -23.04 6.13
CA PRO A 183 -24.68 -23.30 7.31
C PRO A 183 -25.52 -24.59 7.24
N GLY A 184 -25.70 -25.17 6.04
CA GLY A 184 -26.38 -26.45 5.82
C GLY A 184 -25.48 -27.69 5.81
N GLY A 185 -24.19 -27.57 6.17
CA GLY A 185 -23.25 -28.70 6.21
C GLY A 185 -22.74 -29.18 4.85
N MET A 186 -23.11 -28.51 3.74
CA MET A 186 -22.50 -28.76 2.43
C MET A 186 -21.15 -28.03 2.35
N GLU A 187 -20.10 -28.79 2.03
CA GLU A 187 -18.83 -28.21 1.60
C GLU A 187 -19.01 -27.67 0.18
N ALA A 188 -18.97 -26.35 0.03
CA ALA A 188 -18.86 -25.73 -1.28
C ALA A 188 -17.38 -25.62 -1.64
N GLY A 189 -17.01 -26.08 -2.84
CA GLY A 189 -15.68 -25.91 -3.39
C GLY A 189 -15.32 -24.42 -3.45
N ASN A 190 -14.18 -24.05 -2.86
CA ASN A 190 -13.64 -22.72 -3.00
C ASN A 190 -12.85 -22.67 -4.32
N SER A 191 -13.40 -22.00 -5.34
CA SER A 191 -12.79 -21.91 -6.67
C SER A 191 -11.62 -20.91 -6.76
N ARG A 192 -11.02 -20.49 -5.64
CA ARG A 192 -9.84 -19.63 -5.66
C ARG A 192 -8.63 -20.40 -6.16
N SER A 193 -8.00 -19.92 -7.23
CA SER A 193 -6.70 -20.44 -7.68
C SER A 193 -5.59 -20.04 -6.70
N GLN A 194 -4.61 -20.93 -6.50
CA GLN A 194 -3.34 -20.56 -5.86
C GLN A 194 -2.61 -19.55 -6.76
N ALA A 195 -1.82 -18.69 -6.15
CA ALA A 195 -1.00 -17.71 -6.86
C ALA A 195 0.33 -17.48 -6.15
N LEU A 196 1.36 -17.15 -6.93
CA LEU A 196 2.66 -16.73 -6.43
C LEU A 196 3.05 -15.43 -7.13
N LEU A 197 2.91 -14.31 -6.42
CA LEU A 197 3.13 -12.97 -6.97
C LEU A 197 4.60 -12.52 -6.89
N LEU A 198 5.55 -13.46 -6.97
CA LEU A 198 6.98 -13.12 -7.02
C LEU A 198 7.38 -12.75 -8.46
N PRO A 199 8.39 -11.89 -8.66
CA PRO A 199 8.92 -11.59 -9.99
C PRO A 199 9.47 -12.82 -10.70
N LEU A 200 9.09 -13.00 -11.97
CA LEU A 200 9.47 -14.17 -12.77
C LEU A 200 10.98 -14.23 -13.03
N ASP A 201 11.64 -13.09 -13.22
CA ASP A 201 13.09 -13.00 -13.38
C ASP A 201 13.85 -13.49 -12.13
N VAL A 202 13.41 -13.08 -10.94
CA VAL A 202 13.97 -13.49 -9.65
C VAL A 202 13.77 -14.98 -9.44
N MET A 203 12.56 -15.48 -9.72
CA MET A 203 12.26 -16.91 -9.63
C MET A 203 13.14 -17.74 -10.57
N ALA A 204 13.29 -17.29 -11.83
CA ALA A 204 14.12 -17.96 -12.82
C ALA A 204 15.60 -18.01 -12.40
N GLU A 205 16.12 -16.93 -11.83
CA GLU A 205 17.52 -16.85 -11.39
C GLU A 205 17.87 -17.87 -10.29
N VAL A 206 16.90 -18.21 -9.44
CA VAL A 206 17.07 -19.21 -8.37
C VAL A 206 16.41 -20.56 -8.71
N ASN A 207 16.02 -20.75 -9.97
CA ASN A 207 15.37 -21.95 -10.50
C ASN A 207 14.10 -22.39 -9.74
N LEU A 208 13.34 -21.42 -9.21
CA LEU A 208 12.10 -21.65 -8.50
C LEU A 208 10.92 -21.72 -9.48
N ARG A 209 10.06 -22.74 -9.35
CA ARG A 209 8.80 -22.85 -10.08
C ARG A 209 7.61 -22.66 -9.14
N GLU A 210 6.54 -22.04 -9.62
CA GLU A 210 5.32 -21.84 -8.83
C GLU A 210 4.77 -23.16 -8.27
N GLU A 211 4.74 -24.20 -9.12
CA GLU A 211 4.24 -25.52 -8.75
C GLU A 211 5.02 -26.15 -7.59
N ASP A 212 6.34 -25.89 -7.50
CA ASP A 212 7.16 -26.41 -6.41
C ASP A 212 6.75 -25.76 -5.08
N VAL A 213 6.44 -24.46 -5.08
CA VAL A 213 5.90 -23.75 -3.92
C VAL A 213 4.52 -24.26 -3.55
N PHE A 214 3.64 -24.50 -4.52
CA PHE A 214 2.29 -25.02 -4.25
C PHE A 214 2.29 -26.43 -3.65
N ARG A 215 3.26 -27.27 -4.02
CA ARG A 215 3.39 -28.64 -3.51
C ARG A 215 4.17 -28.74 -2.21
N HIS A 216 5.29 -28.03 -2.12
CA HIS A 216 6.27 -28.21 -1.06
C HIS A 216 6.28 -27.06 -0.05
N GLY A 217 5.55 -25.98 -0.33
CA GLY A 217 5.41 -24.81 0.54
C GLY A 217 6.78 -24.25 0.93
N PRO A 218 7.10 -24.13 2.23
CA PRO A 218 8.39 -23.61 2.68
C PRO A 218 9.59 -24.48 2.28
N ASN A 219 9.37 -25.74 1.87
CA ASN A 219 10.45 -26.64 1.47
C ASN A 219 10.75 -26.59 -0.04
N ALA A 220 10.13 -25.69 -0.80
CA ALA A 220 10.44 -25.49 -2.21
C ALA A 220 11.85 -24.90 -2.36
N GLU A 221 12.72 -25.61 -3.07
CA GLU A 221 14.10 -25.16 -3.33
C GLU A 221 14.10 -23.81 -4.07
N GLY A 222 14.94 -22.88 -3.62
CA GLY A 222 15.04 -21.53 -4.19
C GLY A 222 14.00 -20.52 -3.67
N LEU A 223 12.99 -20.94 -2.90
CA LEU A 223 11.96 -20.02 -2.39
C LEU A 223 12.56 -18.93 -1.49
N GLN A 224 13.34 -19.32 -0.49
CA GLN A 224 13.95 -18.38 0.46
C GLN A 224 14.91 -17.42 -0.24
N ASP A 225 15.63 -17.88 -1.27
CA ASP A 225 16.53 -17.04 -2.07
C ASP A 225 15.76 -16.02 -2.92
N ALA A 226 14.62 -16.42 -3.52
CA ALA A 226 13.72 -15.49 -4.20
C ALA A 226 13.15 -14.45 -3.25
N ILE A 227 12.68 -14.88 -2.07
CA ILE A 227 12.15 -14.01 -1.02
C ILE A 227 13.22 -13.04 -0.53
N PHE A 228 14.46 -13.51 -0.34
CA PHE A 228 15.59 -12.67 0.03
C PHE A 228 15.83 -11.55 -0.97
N LYS A 229 15.86 -11.86 -2.27
CA LYS A 229 16.07 -10.85 -3.33
C LYS A 229 14.98 -9.79 -3.37
N VAL A 230 13.72 -10.22 -3.32
CA VAL A 230 12.57 -9.30 -3.28
C VAL A 230 12.55 -8.47 -1.99
N ALA A 231 12.87 -9.08 -0.84
CA ALA A 231 12.96 -8.38 0.45
C ALA A 231 14.11 -7.36 0.47
N THR A 232 15.24 -7.68 -0.16
CA THR A 232 16.39 -6.77 -0.32
C THR A 232 15.94 -5.51 -1.06
N ARG A 233 15.21 -5.66 -2.17
CA ARG A 233 14.73 -4.50 -2.92
C ARG A 233 13.80 -3.58 -2.12
N ALA A 234 12.92 -4.16 -1.30
CA ALA A 234 12.10 -3.38 -0.37
C ALA A 234 12.94 -2.66 0.69
N ASN A 235 13.98 -3.31 1.21
CA ASN A 235 14.88 -2.72 2.19
C ASN A 235 15.71 -1.56 1.59
N ASP A 236 16.16 -1.70 0.34
CA ASP A 236 16.88 -0.64 -0.38
C ASP A 236 16.04 0.64 -0.45
N HIS A 237 14.75 0.52 -0.79
CA HIS A 237 13.83 1.66 -0.76
C HIS A 237 13.70 2.29 0.63
N LEU A 238 13.67 1.50 1.71
CA LEU A 238 13.65 2.06 3.07
C LEU A 238 14.97 2.73 3.44
N ILE A 239 16.11 2.20 3.00
CA ILE A 239 17.42 2.83 3.19
C ILE A 239 17.45 4.18 2.48
N THR A 240 17.07 4.22 1.20
CA THR A 240 16.99 5.46 0.42
C THR A 240 16.06 6.48 1.07
N ALA A 241 14.87 6.08 1.52
CA ALA A 241 13.95 6.98 2.22
C ALA A 241 14.53 7.54 3.53
N ARG A 242 15.29 6.73 4.29
CA ARG A 242 15.95 7.16 5.53
C ARG A 242 17.09 8.15 5.25
N GLU A 243 17.92 7.86 4.26
CA GLU A 243 19.01 8.74 3.83
C GLU A 243 18.46 10.07 3.33
N MET A 244 17.43 10.01 2.49
CA MET A 244 16.73 11.18 1.98
C MET A 244 16.11 12.03 3.10
N LEU A 245 15.39 11.40 4.04
CA LEU A 245 14.81 12.11 5.19
C LEU A 245 15.90 12.77 6.04
N ARG A 246 17.04 12.08 6.23
CA ARG A 246 18.20 12.64 6.95
C ARG A 246 18.76 13.85 6.21
N ASN A 247 19.00 13.75 4.90
CA ASN A 247 19.53 14.85 4.09
C ASN A 247 18.60 16.06 4.14
N ILE A 248 17.30 15.84 3.94
CA ILE A 248 16.28 16.88 4.04
C ILE A 248 16.29 17.51 5.43
N SER A 249 16.35 16.72 6.51
CA SER A 249 16.40 17.24 7.89
C SER A 249 17.61 18.14 8.16
N GLN A 250 18.67 17.99 7.37
CA GLN A 250 19.90 18.79 7.43
C GLN A 250 19.90 19.96 6.44
N GLY A 251 18.79 20.19 5.71
CA GLY A 251 18.68 21.23 4.69
C GLY A 251 19.48 20.94 3.42
N SER A 252 19.81 19.66 3.19
CA SER A 252 20.52 19.20 1.99
C SER A 252 19.55 18.66 0.93
N ASP A 253 20.06 18.52 -0.30
CA ASP A 253 19.36 17.86 -1.40
C ASP A 253 18.97 16.40 -1.05
N PRO A 254 17.83 15.87 -1.53
CA PRO A 254 17.42 14.48 -1.34
C PRO A 254 18.48 13.43 -1.64
N GLY A 255 19.43 13.72 -2.55
CA GLY A 255 20.53 12.84 -2.94
C GLY A 255 20.37 12.25 -4.34
N HIS A 256 19.17 12.31 -4.92
CA HIS A 256 18.90 12.00 -6.32
C HIS A 256 17.59 12.63 -6.78
N GLU A 257 17.40 12.70 -8.10
CA GLU A 257 16.18 13.22 -8.71
C GLU A 257 14.97 12.30 -8.43
N TYR A 258 13.80 12.92 -8.34
CA TYR A 258 12.54 12.19 -8.21
C TYR A 258 11.98 11.88 -9.60
N GLU A 259 11.97 10.59 -9.95
CA GLU A 259 11.58 10.12 -11.29
C GLU A 259 10.13 10.45 -11.68
N HIS A 260 9.23 10.60 -10.70
CA HIS A 260 7.83 10.96 -10.93
C HIS A 260 7.53 12.46 -10.77
N ALA A 261 8.55 13.32 -10.59
CA ALA A 261 8.34 14.75 -10.38
C ALA A 261 7.58 15.45 -11.52
N GLY A 262 7.68 14.92 -12.74
CA GLY A 262 7.05 15.47 -13.94
C GLY A 262 5.60 15.04 -14.18
N GLU A 263 5.01 14.19 -13.34
CA GLU A 263 3.60 13.82 -13.51
C GLU A 263 2.70 14.99 -13.09
N VAL A 264 1.85 15.44 -14.01
CA VAL A 264 1.05 16.69 -13.92
C VAL A 264 0.16 16.72 -12.67
N GLU A 265 -0.16 15.55 -12.13
CA GLU A 265 -1.07 15.38 -11.01
C GLU A 265 -0.40 15.50 -9.63
N HIS A 266 0.94 15.56 -9.59
CA HIS A 266 1.67 16.07 -8.43
C HIS A 266 1.58 17.60 -8.39
N THR A 267 0.70 18.11 -7.55
CA THR A 267 0.53 19.57 -7.40
C THR A 267 1.45 20.10 -6.30
N TYR A 268 2.45 20.88 -6.68
CA TYR A 268 3.36 21.54 -5.73
C TYR A 268 2.94 22.98 -5.45
N GLY A 269 3.24 23.47 -4.24
CA GLY A 269 3.09 24.89 -3.89
C GLY A 269 4.30 25.72 -4.37
N GLU A 270 4.27 27.04 -4.17
CA GLU A 270 5.45 27.89 -4.41
C GLU A 270 6.64 27.40 -3.57
N GLU A 271 7.78 27.19 -4.23
CA GLU A 271 9.03 26.76 -3.60
C GLU A 271 9.53 27.84 -2.64
N GLY A 272 9.47 27.55 -1.35
CA GLY A 272 10.07 28.33 -0.29
C GLY A 272 10.71 27.41 0.75
N ASP A 273 11.24 28.00 1.83
CA ASP A 273 11.85 27.30 2.98
C ASP A 273 10.81 26.56 3.85
N THR A 274 10.00 25.70 3.22
CA THR A 274 8.83 25.04 3.80
C THR A 274 9.00 23.53 3.93
N THR A 275 10.08 22.94 3.42
CA THR A 275 10.31 21.49 3.42
C THR A 275 10.27 20.90 4.82
N GLN A 276 10.93 21.51 5.81
CA GLN A 276 10.87 21.05 7.21
C GLN A 276 9.45 21.09 7.79
N ARG A 277 8.68 22.11 7.41
CA ARG A 277 7.28 22.24 7.83
C ARG A 277 6.43 21.14 7.20
N HIS A 278 6.67 20.81 5.93
CA HIS A 278 6.00 19.71 5.23
C HIS A 278 6.35 18.35 5.85
N VAL A 279 7.63 18.10 6.17
CA VAL A 279 8.07 16.90 6.89
C VAL A 279 7.36 16.81 8.23
N LYS A 280 7.41 17.86 9.07
CA LYS A 280 6.75 17.86 10.37
C LYS A 280 5.24 17.63 10.28
N ARG A 281 4.58 18.23 9.28
CA ARG A 281 3.13 18.08 9.05
C ARG A 281 2.78 16.68 8.53
N GLY A 282 3.59 16.13 7.63
CA GLY A 282 3.38 14.86 6.93
C GLY A 282 4.02 13.64 7.60
N PHE A 283 4.80 13.80 8.67
CA PHE A 283 5.57 12.71 9.27
C PHE A 283 4.72 11.51 9.67
N GLY A 284 3.47 11.74 10.10
CA GLY A 284 2.53 10.67 10.42
C GLY A 284 2.27 9.70 9.25
N VAL A 285 2.36 10.18 8.01
CA VAL A 285 2.25 9.35 6.79
C VAL A 285 3.53 8.54 6.57
N LEU A 286 4.71 9.13 6.86
CA LEU A 286 5.99 8.44 6.71
C LEU A 286 6.16 7.25 7.67
N LEU A 287 5.36 7.20 8.74
CA LEU A 287 5.35 6.06 9.68
C LEU A 287 4.95 4.72 9.03
N GLU A 288 4.37 4.73 7.82
CA GLU A 288 4.11 3.52 7.02
C GLU A 288 5.42 2.72 6.75
N ALA A 289 6.59 3.37 6.79
CA ALA A 289 7.89 2.71 6.69
C ALA A 289 8.18 1.76 7.88
N VAL A 290 7.63 2.03 9.07
CA VAL A 290 7.99 1.32 10.30
C VAL A 290 7.46 -0.12 10.30
N PRO A 291 6.17 -0.40 9.98
CA PRO A 291 5.71 -1.78 9.83
C PRO A 291 6.38 -2.54 8.68
N ALA A 292 6.72 -1.86 7.58
CA ALA A 292 7.46 -2.46 6.47
C ALA A 292 8.83 -2.94 6.95
N GLY A 293 9.61 -2.07 7.60
CA GLY A 293 10.90 -2.42 8.19
C GLY A 293 10.81 -3.51 9.27
N ASP A 294 9.80 -3.45 10.15
CA ASP A 294 9.59 -4.49 11.17
C ASP A 294 9.31 -5.86 10.54
N TYR A 295 8.60 -5.92 9.42
CA TYR A 295 8.41 -7.17 8.69
C TYR A 295 9.70 -7.68 8.06
N LEU A 296 10.49 -6.81 7.43
CA LEU A 296 11.77 -7.17 6.81
C LEU A 296 12.76 -7.76 7.83
N GLU A 297 12.85 -7.17 9.02
CA GLU A 297 13.68 -7.74 10.10
C GLU A 297 13.18 -9.10 10.61
N ARG A 298 11.86 -9.34 10.54
CA ARG A 298 11.28 -10.61 10.98
C ARG A 298 11.44 -11.70 9.95
N ILE A 299 11.29 -11.38 8.66
CA ILE A 299 11.50 -12.35 7.58
C ILE A 299 12.98 -12.72 7.48
N GLU A 300 13.90 -11.77 7.70
CA GLU A 300 15.34 -12.06 7.83
C GLU A 300 15.62 -13.06 8.98
N LYS A 301 15.05 -12.82 10.19
CA LYS A 301 15.18 -13.74 11.33
C LYS A 301 14.57 -15.11 11.09
N ALA A 302 13.61 -15.19 10.18
CA ALA A 302 13.01 -16.45 9.72
C ALA A 302 13.82 -17.09 8.58
N ASN A 303 15.05 -16.63 8.32
CA ASN A 303 15.88 -17.06 7.20
C ASN A 303 15.14 -16.97 5.86
N PHE A 304 14.42 -15.86 5.67
CA PHE A 304 13.61 -15.56 4.50
C PHE A 304 12.49 -16.57 4.21
N ASP A 305 12.08 -17.37 5.19
CA ASP A 305 10.89 -18.21 5.10
C ASP A 305 9.62 -17.40 5.44
N PRO A 306 8.77 -17.08 4.45
CA PRO A 306 7.55 -16.28 4.69
C PRO A 306 6.51 -17.04 5.53
N PHE A 307 6.56 -18.38 5.60
CA PHE A 307 5.61 -19.19 6.36
C PHE A 307 5.89 -19.18 7.88
N GLN A 308 7.10 -18.76 8.29
CA GLN A 308 7.51 -18.73 9.70
C GLN A 308 7.42 -17.33 10.33
N VAL A 309 7.02 -16.31 9.55
CA VAL A 309 6.96 -14.94 10.04
C VAL A 309 5.78 -14.75 11.01
N ARG A 310 6.09 -14.45 12.28
CA ARG A 310 5.08 -14.24 13.34
C ARG A 310 4.83 -12.77 13.62
N ASN A 311 3.64 -12.44 14.12
CA ASN A 311 3.28 -11.07 14.51
C ASN A 311 4.22 -10.51 15.60
N SER A 312 4.55 -9.22 15.48
CA SER A 312 5.40 -8.49 16.43
C SER A 312 4.55 -7.70 17.42
N TRP A 313 4.66 -8.01 18.71
CA TRP A 313 4.03 -7.18 19.75
C TRP A 313 4.75 -5.83 19.95
N LYS A 314 5.97 -5.69 19.42
CA LYS A 314 6.79 -4.48 19.56
C LYS A 314 6.38 -3.34 18.62
N LEU A 315 5.56 -3.63 17.61
CA LEU A 315 5.23 -2.67 16.57
C LEU A 315 4.67 -1.33 17.09
N PRO A 316 3.70 -1.29 18.05
CA PRO A 316 3.22 -0.02 18.61
C PRO A 316 4.33 0.82 19.24
N TRP A 317 5.26 0.17 19.95
CA TRP A 317 6.40 0.84 20.59
C TRP A 317 7.38 1.39 19.54
N ARG A 318 7.65 0.66 18.46
CA ARG A 318 8.51 1.12 17.36
C ARG A 318 7.91 2.33 16.65
N ILE A 319 6.61 2.31 16.36
CA ILE A 319 5.91 3.45 15.75
C ILE A 319 5.99 4.68 16.66
N TRP A 320 5.75 4.50 17.97
CA TRP A 320 5.90 5.59 18.94
C TRP A 320 7.33 6.13 19.01
N GLN A 321 8.34 5.25 19.00
CA GLN A 321 9.74 5.65 19.03
C GLN A 321 10.14 6.42 17.78
N ALA A 322 9.70 5.95 16.60
CA ALA A 322 9.90 6.60 15.31
C ALA A 322 9.30 8.01 15.30
N LEU A 323 8.04 8.14 15.74
CA LEU A 323 7.39 9.44 15.90
C LEU A 323 8.15 10.37 16.85
N ARG A 324 8.55 9.87 18.02
CA ARG A 324 9.26 10.68 19.03
C ARG A 324 10.60 11.19 18.51
N LYS A 325 11.32 10.38 17.75
CA LYS A 325 12.63 10.72 17.19
C LYS A 325 12.56 11.43 15.84
N GLN A 326 11.39 11.47 15.21
CA GLN A 326 11.22 11.89 13.81
C GLN A 326 12.15 11.12 12.86
N GLN A 327 12.23 9.79 13.05
CA GLN A 327 13.06 8.87 12.28
C GLN A 327 12.24 7.63 11.90
N ILE A 328 12.50 7.06 10.71
CA ILE A 328 11.84 5.84 10.18
C ILE A 328 12.86 4.73 9.91
#